data_AF-A0A4Y2QT29-F1
#
_entry.id   AF-A0A4Y2QT29-F1
#
_cell.length_a   1.000
_cell.length_b   1.000
_cell.length_c   1.000
_cell.angle_alpha   90.00
_cell.angle_beta   90.00
_cell.angle_gamma   90.00
#
_symmetry.space_group_name_H-M   'P 1'
#
loop_
_entity.id
_entity.type
_entity.pdbx_description
1 polymer ?
#
loop_
_entity_poly.entity_id
_entity_poly.type
_entity_poly.pdbx_seq_one_letter_code
_entity_poly.pdbx_strand_id
1 'polypeptide(L)'
;MDESTDVAGLAILMVILLYPYLDSFREDLLLCKPLSSTSTGTEIFKLLDEFFVENSILWDNCVDVCTDGTKAMTGKMSGAIVKIKGKTKGCSRVHCILHQHALAMKKMPPFKKEVLSKTVKIINFIKSRLKNNRLFKILCDDMTSLHTSLLLHPEITWLSRGKSLIRLFELRNEVGIFLRDNDFALGEKLCDERKEVTVFDATDKVEGFKKKLKYWVDYIKNGSLNCFPLTKRFGELESDNPADILSEFEVHLLRLIDDFNSYFPKRLHENLKENVWVVEPNSISKNPSSLTSQKYECLLDLTSDTAITSKFKTEKTISDFWCTLKDVFKVLSHKANLILLPFATTYSVETGFSAYTATKTKYRSLLNAEQDIQLQLS
;
A
#
# COMPACT_ATOMS: atom_id res chain seq x y z
N MET A 1 -0.88 3.65 10.50
CA MET A 1 -2.06 3.66 11.40
C MET A 1 -3.28 4.12 10.64
N ASP A 2 -4.45 3.61 10.99
CA ASP A 2 -5.71 4.00 10.38
C ASP A 2 -6.89 3.78 11.35
N GLU A 3 -8.02 4.42 11.08
CA GLU A 3 -9.26 4.29 11.86
C GLU A 3 -10.37 3.73 10.98
N SER A 4 -11.13 2.78 11.53
CA SER A 4 -12.28 2.21 10.85
C SER A 4 -13.43 1.95 11.82
N THR A 5 -14.65 2.02 11.32
CA THR A 5 -15.85 1.74 12.10
C THR A 5 -16.20 0.25 12.03
N ASP A 6 -16.34 -0.40 13.18
CA ASP A 6 -16.71 -1.81 13.24
C ASP A 6 -18.21 -2.06 13.00
N VAL A 7 -18.60 -3.34 12.99
CA VAL A 7 -19.99 -3.76 12.77
C VAL A 7 -20.97 -3.29 13.86
N ALA A 8 -20.48 -2.88 15.02
CA ALA A 8 -21.27 -2.32 16.12
C ALA A 8 -21.33 -0.79 16.08
N GLY A 9 -20.67 -0.15 15.10
CA GLY A 9 -20.62 1.31 14.98
C GLY A 9 -19.53 1.95 15.85
N LEU A 10 -18.63 1.17 16.45
CA LEU A 10 -17.50 1.70 17.23
C LEU A 10 -16.35 2.07 16.30
N ALA A 11 -15.79 3.27 16.49
CA ALA A 11 -14.57 3.68 15.82
C ALA A 11 -13.37 2.96 16.45
N ILE A 12 -12.64 2.18 15.65
CA ILE A 12 -11.49 1.38 16.07
C ILE A 12 -10.24 1.99 15.47
N LEU A 13 -9.25 2.30 16.32
CA LEU A 13 -7.92 2.70 15.89
C LEU A 13 -7.03 1.46 15.83
N MET A 14 -6.38 1.25 14.70
CA MET A 14 -5.37 0.20 14.53
C MET A 14 -4.02 0.78 14.14
N VAL A 15 -2.98 0.35 14.84
CA VAL A 15 -1.62 0.84 14.68
C VAL A 15 -0.68 -0.35 14.56
N ILE A 16 0.04 -0.39 13.45
CA ILE A 16 1.12 -1.35 13.19
C ILE A 16 2.42 -0.57 13.18
N LEU A 17 3.44 -1.10 13.87
CA LEU A 17 4.80 -0.56 13.87
C LEU A 17 5.67 -1.31 12.88
N LEU A 18 6.65 -0.61 12.33
CA LEU A 18 7.79 -1.16 11.61
C LEU A 18 9.04 -0.70 12.32
N TYR A 19 9.91 -1.64 12.71
CA TYR A 19 11.14 -1.33 13.44
C TYR A 19 12.26 -2.31 13.06
N PRO A 20 13.53 -1.88 13.14
CA PRO A 20 14.65 -2.79 12.94
C PRO A 20 14.80 -3.70 14.15
N TYR A 21 14.89 -5.00 13.91
CA TYR A 21 15.15 -5.99 14.95
C TYR A 21 16.18 -7.00 14.46
N LEU A 22 17.32 -7.05 15.15
CA LEU A 22 18.49 -7.82 14.72
C LEU A 22 18.85 -7.46 13.27
N ASP A 23 18.68 -8.40 12.35
CA ASP A 23 19.19 -8.31 10.98
C ASP A 23 18.08 -8.11 9.94
N SER A 24 16.85 -7.82 10.38
CA SER A 24 15.71 -7.53 9.51
C SER A 24 14.80 -6.45 10.08
N PHE A 25 13.88 -5.95 9.26
CA PHE A 25 12.75 -5.20 9.76
C PHE A 25 11.63 -6.14 10.25
N ARG A 26 10.87 -5.69 11.25
CA ARG A 26 9.72 -6.42 11.80
C ARG A 26 8.51 -5.51 11.83
N GLU A 27 7.37 -6.06 11.37
CA GLU A 27 6.07 -5.45 11.52
C GLU A 27 5.33 -6.11 12.67
N ASP A 28 4.82 -5.32 13.62
CA ASP A 28 4.01 -5.84 14.73
C ASP A 28 2.79 -4.94 14.99
N LEU A 29 1.70 -5.55 15.47
CA LEU A 29 0.54 -4.80 15.94
C LEU A 29 0.89 -4.12 17.27
N LEU A 30 0.87 -2.78 17.27
CA LEU A 30 1.07 -2.00 18.48
C LEU A 30 -0.20 -1.95 19.32
N LEU A 31 -1.32 -1.59 18.69
CA LEU A 31 -2.62 -1.55 19.35
C LEU A 31 -3.74 -1.72 18.35
N CYS A 32 -4.85 -2.27 18.84
CA CYS A 32 -6.13 -2.28 18.14
C CYS A 32 -7.25 -2.00 19.15
N LYS A 33 -7.56 -0.72 19.38
CA LYS A 33 -8.46 -0.29 20.47
C LYS A 33 -9.59 0.61 19.98
N PRO A 34 -10.78 0.54 20.59
CA PRO A 34 -11.86 1.47 20.31
C PRO A 34 -11.51 2.88 20.81
N LEU A 35 -11.95 3.89 20.07
CA LEU A 35 -11.93 5.28 20.52
C LEU A 35 -13.08 5.51 21.51
N SER A 36 -12.80 6.21 22.60
CA SER A 36 -13.74 6.41 23.72
C SER A 36 -14.90 7.36 23.40
N SER A 37 -14.74 8.23 22.40
CA SER A 37 -15.73 9.26 22.08
C SER A 37 -15.87 9.49 20.57
N THR A 38 -14.99 10.28 19.97
CA THR A 38 -15.08 10.75 18.58
C THR A 38 -13.84 10.35 17.79
N SER A 39 -13.98 10.16 16.47
CA SER A 39 -12.86 9.95 15.55
C SER A 39 -12.11 11.26 15.22
N THR A 40 -11.82 12.08 16.23
CA THR A 40 -11.03 13.30 16.06
C THR A 40 -9.54 13.04 16.26
N GLY A 41 -8.70 13.85 15.64
CA GLY A 41 -7.25 13.73 15.79
C GLY A 41 -6.75 13.90 17.22
N THR A 42 -7.47 14.65 18.05
CA THR A 42 -7.16 14.80 19.48
C THR A 42 -7.38 13.48 20.24
N GLU A 43 -8.50 12.81 20.01
CA GLU A 43 -8.81 11.55 20.69
C GLU A 43 -7.89 10.42 20.22
N ILE A 44 -7.61 10.35 18.92
CA ILE A 44 -6.64 9.41 18.35
C ILE A 44 -5.26 9.61 18.99
N PHE A 45 -4.79 10.86 19.07
CA PHE A 45 -3.51 11.16 19.70
C PHE A 45 -3.51 10.86 21.20
N LYS A 46 -4.61 11.16 21.92
CA LYS A 46 -4.72 10.87 23.35
C LYS A 46 -4.58 9.38 23.63
N LEU A 47 -5.31 8.54 22.89
CA LEU A 47 -5.21 7.08 23.00
C LEU A 47 -3.77 6.58 22.72
N LEU A 48 -3.11 7.14 21.71
CA LEU A 48 -1.71 6.83 21.41
C LEU A 48 -0.76 7.25 22.52
N ASP A 49 -0.90 8.47 23.04
CA ASP A 49 -0.01 9.02 24.08
C ASP A 49 -0.18 8.25 25.40
N GLU A 50 -1.42 7.92 25.78
CA GLU A 50 -1.71 7.05 26.92
C GLU A 50 -1.05 5.68 26.75
N PHE A 51 -1.19 5.05 25.58
CA PHE A 51 -0.56 3.77 25.29
C PHE A 51 0.98 3.84 25.38
N PHE A 52 1.59 4.89 24.82
CA PHE A 52 3.04 5.08 24.85
C PHE A 52 3.55 5.27 26.29
N VAL A 53 2.84 6.06 27.11
CA VAL A 53 3.17 6.26 28.52
C VAL A 53 3.03 4.96 29.32
N GLU A 54 1.91 4.25 29.17
CA GLU A 54 1.65 2.98 29.86
C GLU A 54 2.71 1.93 29.56
N ASN A 55 3.19 1.88 28.31
CA ASN A 55 4.16 0.88 27.86
C ASN A 55 5.61 1.39 27.86
N SER A 56 5.88 2.57 28.44
CA SER A 56 7.22 3.18 28.50
C SER A 56 7.90 3.33 27.13
N ILE A 57 7.12 3.62 26.09
CA ILE A 57 7.61 3.84 24.73
C ILE A 57 7.95 5.33 24.56
N LEU A 58 9.20 5.62 24.22
CA LEU A 58 9.65 6.98 23.98
C LEU A 58 9.21 7.47 22.60
N TRP A 59 8.54 8.63 22.55
CA TRP A 59 8.17 9.29 21.30
C TRP A 59 9.36 9.65 20.41
N ASP A 60 10.55 9.85 20.98
CA ASP A 60 11.78 10.13 20.23
C ASP A 60 12.19 8.98 19.29
N ASN A 61 11.70 7.76 19.55
CA ASN A 61 11.91 6.61 18.67
C ASN A 61 10.95 6.60 17.46
N CYS A 62 9.92 7.46 17.44
CA CYS A 62 8.97 7.55 16.35
C CYS A 62 9.55 8.41 15.21
N VAL A 63 9.98 7.74 14.14
CA VAL A 63 10.64 8.36 12.98
C VAL A 63 9.63 8.82 11.92
N ASP A 64 8.57 8.05 11.68
CA ASP A 64 7.56 8.36 10.67
C ASP A 64 6.17 7.85 11.07
N VAL A 65 5.14 8.52 10.55
CA VAL A 65 3.75 8.07 10.67
C VAL A 65 3.08 8.06 9.29
N CYS A 66 2.63 6.88 8.86
CA CYS A 66 1.84 6.69 7.65
C CYS A 66 0.33 6.60 7.96
N THR A 67 -0.49 7.38 7.24
CA THR A 67 -1.96 7.40 7.38
C THR A 67 -2.68 7.53 6.03
N ASP A 68 -3.98 7.26 6.04
CA ASP A 68 -4.91 7.42 4.92
C ASP A 68 -5.20 8.89 4.53
N GLY A 69 -4.64 9.85 5.28
CA GLY A 69 -4.78 11.26 4.97
C GLY A 69 -6.10 11.92 5.37
N THR A 70 -6.97 11.26 6.14
CA THR A 70 -8.21 11.87 6.65
C THR A 70 -7.97 13.15 7.44
N LYS A 71 -9.03 13.98 7.58
CA LYS A 71 -8.96 15.23 8.36
C LYS A 71 -8.62 14.99 9.84
N ALA A 72 -9.07 13.88 10.41
CA ALA A 72 -8.74 13.47 11.77
C ALA A 72 -7.23 13.24 11.93
N MET A 73 -6.58 12.65 10.94
CA MET A 73 -5.13 12.39 10.97
C MET A 73 -4.31 13.65 10.62
N THR A 74 -4.73 14.38 9.59
CA THR A 74 -3.90 15.41 8.92
C THR A 74 -4.34 16.86 9.14
N GLY A 75 -5.41 17.08 9.91
CA GLY A 75 -5.95 18.41 10.18
C GLY A 75 -4.88 19.38 10.69
N LYS A 76 -4.85 20.60 10.11
CA LYS A 76 -3.78 21.58 10.35
C LYS A 76 -3.59 21.99 11.82
N MET A 77 -4.68 22.01 12.59
CA MET A 77 -4.68 22.47 13.99
C MET A 77 -4.93 21.32 14.98
N SER A 78 -5.79 20.37 14.62
CA SER A 78 -6.28 19.32 15.51
C SER A 78 -6.03 17.90 15.00
N GLY A 79 -5.26 17.74 13.91
CA GLY A 79 -4.91 16.44 13.37
C GLY A 79 -3.99 15.66 14.31
N ALA A 80 -4.16 14.34 14.39
CA ALA A 80 -3.32 13.47 15.22
C ALA A 80 -1.82 13.67 14.94
N ILE A 81 -1.45 13.80 13.66
CA ILE A 81 -0.06 13.93 13.23
C ILE A 81 0.56 15.25 13.73
N VAL A 82 -0.22 16.34 13.79
CA VAL A 82 0.26 17.62 14.32
C VAL A 82 0.63 17.48 15.80
N LYS A 83 -0.17 16.72 16.55
CA LYS A 83 0.09 16.46 17.97
C LYS A 83 1.27 15.50 18.19
N ILE A 84 1.41 14.46 17.36
CA ILE A 84 2.57 13.56 17.37
C ILE A 84 3.87 14.35 17.14
N LYS A 85 3.89 15.25 16.15
CA LYS A 85 5.04 16.14 15.90
C LYS A 85 5.33 17.11 17.05
N GLY A 86 4.36 17.38 17.92
CA GLY A 86 4.56 18.11 19.16
C GLY A 86 5.36 17.32 20.21
N LYS A 87 5.28 15.98 20.19
CA LYS A 87 6.03 15.08 21.10
C LYS A 87 7.42 14.73 20.56
N THR A 88 7.56 14.56 19.25
CA THR A 88 8.83 14.21 18.58
C THR A 88 9.15 15.17 17.44
N LYS A 89 10.15 16.03 17.66
CA LYS A 89 10.64 17.00 16.67
C LYS A 89 11.56 16.28 15.68
N GLY A 90 10.98 15.70 14.64
CA GLY A 90 11.73 14.97 13.62
C GLY A 90 10.88 13.93 12.90
N CYS A 91 9.77 13.51 13.51
CA CYS A 91 8.83 12.58 12.90
C CYS A 91 8.32 13.09 11.55
N SER A 92 8.60 12.35 10.49
CA SER A 92 8.04 12.58 9.18
C SER A 92 6.60 12.07 9.11
N ARG A 93 5.92 12.39 8.01
CA ARG A 93 4.57 11.91 7.73
C ARG A 93 4.55 11.39 6.31
N VAL A 94 4.04 10.18 6.14
CA VAL A 94 3.66 9.62 4.84
C VAL A 94 2.14 9.62 4.71
N HIS A 95 1.66 9.99 3.53
CA HIS A 95 0.28 9.72 3.13
C HIS A 95 0.31 8.43 2.32
N CYS A 96 -0.51 7.45 2.70
CA CYS A 96 -0.60 6.17 1.99
C CYS A 96 -0.69 6.36 0.47
N ILE A 97 0.27 5.80 -0.24
CA ILE A 97 0.37 5.96 -1.70
C ILE A 97 -0.83 5.31 -2.40
N LEU A 98 -1.35 4.20 -1.87
CA LEU A 98 -2.55 3.55 -2.41
C LEU A 98 -3.78 4.46 -2.26
N HIS A 99 -3.93 5.11 -1.11
CA HIS A 99 -5.04 6.04 -0.87
C HIS A 99 -4.91 7.28 -1.78
N GLN A 100 -3.73 7.88 -1.88
CA GLN A 100 -3.47 9.01 -2.78
C GLN A 100 -3.74 8.65 -4.25
N HIS A 101 -3.30 7.47 -4.69
CA HIS A 101 -3.56 6.96 -6.03
C HIS A 101 -5.07 6.78 -6.26
N ALA A 102 -5.79 6.21 -5.29
CA ALA A 102 -7.24 6.06 -5.37
C ALA A 102 -7.96 7.41 -5.46
N LEU A 103 -7.51 8.41 -4.71
CA LEU A 103 -8.05 9.78 -4.75
C LEU A 103 -7.79 10.46 -6.10
N ALA A 104 -6.56 10.37 -6.63
CA ALA A 104 -6.23 10.88 -7.97
C ALA A 104 -7.12 10.23 -9.04
N MET A 105 -7.37 8.92 -8.93
CA MET A 105 -8.24 8.17 -9.83
C MET A 105 -9.75 8.39 -9.59
N LYS A 106 -10.16 8.97 -8.46
CA LYS A 106 -11.59 9.17 -8.12
C LYS A 106 -12.24 10.27 -8.97
N LYS A 107 -11.44 11.22 -9.46
CA LYS A 107 -11.87 12.34 -10.29
C LYS A 107 -12.05 11.98 -11.77
N MET A 108 -11.70 10.75 -12.16
CA MET A 108 -11.96 10.22 -13.50
C MET A 108 -13.42 9.76 -13.65
N PRO A 109 -14.07 9.97 -14.82
CA PRO A 109 -15.33 9.32 -15.14
C PRO A 109 -15.18 7.79 -15.08
N PRO A 110 -16.26 7.04 -14.79
CA PRO A 110 -16.18 5.60 -14.59
C PRO A 110 -15.93 4.86 -15.91
N PHE A 111 -14.66 4.76 -16.33
CA PHE A 111 -14.22 3.82 -17.36
C PHE A 111 -13.28 2.78 -16.74
N LYS A 112 -13.78 2.04 -15.74
CA LYS A 112 -13.04 1.01 -15.00
C LYS A 112 -13.51 -0.40 -15.39
N LYS A 113 -13.18 -0.86 -16.61
CA LYS A 113 -13.59 -2.21 -17.06
C LYS A 113 -12.52 -3.28 -16.89
N GLU A 114 -11.21 -2.96 -16.90
CA GLU A 114 -10.19 -4.02 -16.97
C GLU A 114 -9.94 -4.77 -15.65
N VAL A 115 -9.65 -4.06 -14.55
CA VAL A 115 -9.46 -4.69 -13.22
C VAL A 115 -10.74 -5.39 -12.78
N LEU A 116 -11.88 -4.71 -12.94
CA LEU A 116 -13.19 -5.28 -12.64
C LEU A 116 -13.49 -6.50 -13.53
N SER A 117 -13.08 -6.53 -14.80
CA SER A 117 -13.27 -7.70 -15.65
C SER A 117 -12.46 -8.91 -15.15
N LYS A 118 -11.22 -8.72 -14.70
CA LYS A 118 -10.41 -9.80 -14.11
C LYS A 118 -11.00 -10.31 -12.80
N THR A 119 -11.41 -9.41 -11.91
CA THR A 119 -12.10 -9.73 -10.65
C THR A 119 -13.40 -10.49 -10.91
N VAL A 120 -14.24 -10.01 -11.84
CA VAL A 120 -15.49 -10.67 -12.23
C VAL A 120 -15.23 -12.07 -12.79
N LYS A 121 -14.19 -12.25 -13.62
CA LYS A 121 -13.81 -13.57 -14.14
C LYS A 121 -13.45 -14.55 -13.02
N ILE A 122 -12.65 -14.12 -12.04
CA ILE A 122 -12.25 -14.95 -10.89
C ILE A 122 -13.47 -15.30 -10.03
N ILE A 123 -14.27 -14.30 -9.65
CA ILE A 123 -15.49 -14.51 -8.85
C ILE A 123 -16.43 -15.46 -9.58
N ASN A 124 -16.68 -15.24 -10.88
CA ASN A 124 -17.56 -16.11 -11.65
C ASN A 124 -16.99 -17.52 -11.77
N PHE A 125 -15.69 -17.71 -11.97
CA PHE A 125 -15.08 -19.04 -12.04
C PHE A 125 -15.33 -19.85 -10.75
N ILE A 126 -15.18 -19.21 -9.59
CA ILE A 126 -15.36 -19.84 -8.29
C ILE A 126 -16.86 -20.03 -7.97
N LYS A 127 -17.68 -19.03 -8.26
CA LYS A 127 -19.09 -19.00 -7.83
C LYS A 127 -20.09 -19.62 -8.80
N SER A 128 -19.84 -19.57 -10.10
CA SER A 128 -20.78 -20.05 -11.12
C SER A 128 -20.96 -21.57 -11.10
N ARG A 129 -19.95 -22.30 -10.61
CA ARG A 129 -19.98 -23.76 -10.48
C ARG A 129 -20.24 -24.14 -9.03
N LEU A 130 -21.32 -24.89 -8.78
CA LEU A 130 -21.71 -25.40 -7.45
C LEU A 130 -20.58 -26.17 -6.76
N LYS A 131 -19.85 -27.01 -7.52
CA LYS A 131 -18.69 -27.76 -7.02
C LYS A 131 -17.58 -26.82 -6.55
N ASN A 132 -17.23 -25.82 -7.36
CA ASN A 132 -16.17 -24.88 -7.04
C ASN A 132 -16.52 -24.03 -5.81
N ASN A 133 -17.76 -23.54 -5.72
CA ASN A 133 -18.22 -22.76 -4.58
C ASN A 133 -18.21 -23.57 -3.27
N ARG A 134 -18.54 -24.87 -3.34
CA ARG A 134 -18.47 -25.79 -2.17
C ARG A 134 -17.02 -26.08 -1.76
N LEU A 135 -16.16 -26.41 -2.72
CA LEU A 135 -14.75 -26.69 -2.46
C LEU A 135 -14.00 -25.45 -1.95
N PHE A 136 -14.27 -24.28 -2.52
CA PHE A 136 -13.71 -23.02 -2.07
C PHE A 136 -14.17 -22.69 -0.64
N LYS A 137 -15.43 -22.97 -0.31
CA LYS A 137 -15.93 -22.80 1.07
C LYS A 137 -15.17 -23.69 2.05
N ILE A 138 -14.98 -24.97 1.73
CA ILE A 138 -14.24 -25.92 2.56
C ILE A 138 -12.79 -25.44 2.75
N LEU A 139 -12.14 -25.02 1.66
CA LEU A 139 -10.78 -24.45 1.72
C LEU A 139 -10.72 -23.23 2.64
N CYS A 140 -11.69 -22.32 2.56
CA CYS A 140 -11.76 -21.17 3.45
C CYS A 140 -12.02 -21.57 4.91
N ASP A 141 -12.84 -22.59 5.16
CA ASP A 141 -13.11 -23.10 6.51
C ASP A 141 -11.82 -23.73 7.11
N ASP A 142 -11.08 -24.52 6.32
CA ASP A 142 -9.82 -25.17 6.72
C ASP A 142 -8.69 -24.16 6.97
N MET A 143 -8.65 -23.09 6.18
CA MET A 143 -7.67 -22.00 6.32
C MET A 143 -8.05 -20.98 7.40
N THR A 144 -9.16 -21.21 8.13
CA THR A 144 -9.70 -20.27 9.13
C THR A 144 -9.92 -18.85 8.58
N SER A 145 -10.31 -18.77 7.31
CA SER A 145 -10.39 -17.51 6.57
C SER A 145 -11.46 -16.58 7.08
N LEU A 146 -11.23 -15.30 6.85
CA LEU A 146 -12.15 -14.19 7.15
C LEU A 146 -13.59 -14.44 6.67
N HIS A 147 -13.67 -15.04 5.49
CA HIS A 147 -14.89 -15.19 4.73
C HIS A 147 -14.89 -16.54 4.04
N THR A 148 -16.02 -17.22 4.14
CA THR A 148 -16.16 -18.58 3.59
C THR A 148 -16.72 -18.56 2.16
N SER A 149 -16.95 -17.36 1.62
CA SER A 149 -17.43 -17.21 0.26
C SER A 149 -17.17 -15.81 -0.32
N LEU A 150 -16.96 -15.77 -1.64
CA LEU A 150 -16.91 -14.53 -2.43
C LEU A 150 -18.31 -13.91 -2.58
N LEU A 151 -18.41 -12.66 -3.03
CA LEU A 151 -19.68 -12.03 -3.34
C LEU A 151 -19.96 -12.13 -4.84
N LEU A 152 -21.11 -12.69 -5.22
CA LEU A 152 -21.59 -12.75 -6.60
C LEU A 152 -22.23 -11.41 -6.95
N HIS A 153 -21.91 -10.85 -8.12
CA HIS A 153 -22.46 -9.58 -8.56
C HIS A 153 -23.90 -9.72 -9.10
N PRO A 154 -24.85 -8.89 -8.68
CA PRO A 154 -25.87 -8.32 -9.56
C PRO A 154 -25.33 -7.01 -10.16
N GLU A 155 -25.53 -6.82 -11.47
CA GLU A 155 -25.00 -5.69 -12.25
C GLU A 155 -25.63 -4.33 -11.91
N ILE A 156 -25.56 -3.85 -10.68
CA ILE A 156 -26.11 -2.53 -10.35
C ILE A 156 -25.25 -1.86 -9.26
N THR A 157 -24.58 -0.76 -9.64
CA THR A 157 -23.80 0.22 -8.83
C THR A 157 -22.34 -0.12 -8.39
N TRP A 158 -21.49 0.90 -8.28
CA TRP A 158 -20.05 0.78 -7.97
C TRP A 158 -19.77 0.38 -6.51
N LEU A 159 -20.68 0.71 -5.58
CA LEU A 159 -20.59 0.36 -4.16
C LEU A 159 -20.59 -1.15 -3.93
N SER A 160 -21.38 -1.90 -4.73
CA SER A 160 -21.39 -3.37 -4.69
C SER A 160 -20.14 -3.99 -5.34
N ARG A 161 -19.55 -3.31 -6.34
CA ARG A 161 -18.29 -3.71 -6.98
C ARG A 161 -17.07 -3.50 -6.08
N GLY A 162 -17.02 -2.41 -5.32
CA GLY A 162 -15.99 -2.17 -4.30
C GLY A 162 -15.97 -3.26 -3.22
N LYS A 163 -17.14 -3.63 -2.69
CA LYS A 163 -17.26 -4.72 -1.69
C LYS A 163 -16.79 -6.08 -2.20
N SER A 164 -17.04 -6.39 -3.47
CA SER A 164 -16.63 -7.67 -4.06
C SER A 164 -15.12 -7.71 -4.34
N LEU A 165 -14.53 -6.57 -4.71
CA LEU A 165 -13.07 -6.40 -4.83
C LEU A 165 -12.38 -6.57 -3.48
N ILE A 166 -12.89 -5.91 -2.43
CA ILE A 166 -12.40 -6.05 -1.06
C ILE A 166 -12.49 -7.53 -0.63
N ARG A 167 -13.64 -8.18 -0.81
CA ARG A 167 -13.84 -9.60 -0.48
C ARG A 167 -12.88 -10.54 -1.20
N LEU A 168 -12.63 -10.31 -2.49
CA LEU A 168 -11.69 -11.11 -3.27
C LEU A 168 -10.25 -10.90 -2.79
N PHE A 169 -9.92 -9.69 -2.35
CA PHE A 169 -8.60 -9.36 -1.84
C PHE A 169 -8.34 -9.92 -0.44
N GLU A 170 -9.35 -9.89 0.43
CA GLU A 170 -9.33 -10.52 1.75
C GLU A 170 -9.07 -12.03 1.66
N LEU A 171 -9.62 -12.66 0.62
CA LEU A 171 -9.45 -14.10 0.34
C LEU A 171 -8.35 -14.40 -0.69
N ARG A 172 -7.42 -13.48 -0.94
CA ARG A 172 -6.44 -13.62 -2.05
C ARG A 172 -5.59 -14.90 -1.94
N ASN A 173 -5.29 -15.36 -0.72
CA ASN A 173 -4.46 -16.53 -0.49
C ASN A 173 -5.23 -17.81 -0.84
N GLU A 174 -6.46 -17.94 -0.34
CA GLU A 174 -7.38 -19.03 -0.62
C GLU A 174 -7.78 -19.05 -2.09
N VAL A 175 -8.07 -17.87 -2.65
CA VAL A 175 -8.35 -17.71 -4.07
C VAL A 175 -7.13 -18.13 -4.89
N GLY A 176 -5.92 -17.72 -4.50
CA GLY A 176 -4.70 -18.10 -5.21
C GLY A 176 -4.42 -19.60 -5.15
N ILE A 177 -4.57 -20.26 -4.00
CA ILE A 177 -4.49 -21.72 -3.85
C ILE A 177 -5.55 -22.39 -4.73
N PHE A 178 -6.81 -21.99 -4.59
CA PHE A 178 -7.93 -22.58 -5.32
C PHE A 178 -7.78 -22.44 -6.83
N LEU A 179 -7.29 -21.30 -7.32
CA LEU A 179 -7.08 -21.09 -8.75
C LEU A 179 -5.90 -21.89 -9.30
N ARG A 180 -4.83 -22.14 -8.51
CA ARG A 180 -3.72 -23.03 -8.90
C ARG A 180 -4.15 -24.49 -8.98
N ASP A 181 -4.88 -24.98 -7.98
CA ASP A 181 -5.39 -26.36 -7.96
C ASP A 181 -6.39 -26.66 -9.09
N ASN A 182 -6.87 -25.61 -9.77
CA ASN A 182 -7.78 -25.71 -10.90
C ASN A 182 -7.15 -25.18 -12.22
N ASP A 183 -5.83 -25.05 -12.31
CA ASP A 183 -5.06 -24.59 -13.50
C ASP A 183 -5.59 -23.29 -14.13
N PHE A 184 -6.12 -22.38 -13.31
CA PHE A 184 -6.65 -21.12 -13.80
C PHE A 184 -5.53 -20.10 -13.94
N ALA A 185 -5.28 -19.60 -15.16
CA ALA A 185 -4.15 -18.73 -15.53
C ALA A 185 -3.97 -17.41 -14.74
N LEU A 186 -4.88 -17.10 -13.80
CA LEU A 186 -4.74 -15.96 -12.87
C LEU A 186 -4.29 -16.37 -11.45
N GLY A 187 -4.17 -17.66 -11.14
CA GLY A 187 -3.78 -18.15 -9.82
C GLY A 187 -2.38 -17.73 -9.39
N GLU A 188 -1.43 -17.72 -10.32
CA GLU A 188 -0.04 -17.25 -10.08
C GLU A 188 0.03 -15.75 -9.74
N LYS A 189 -0.96 -14.94 -10.14
CA LYS A 189 -0.94 -13.48 -9.95
C LYS A 189 -1.53 -13.01 -8.61
N LEU A 190 -2.15 -13.92 -7.84
CA LEU A 190 -2.83 -13.58 -6.58
C LEU A 190 -2.04 -14.04 -5.34
N CYS A 191 -1.15 -15.02 -5.49
CA CYS A 191 -0.19 -15.44 -4.47
C CYS A 191 1.17 -14.78 -4.69
N ASP A 192 1.23 -13.46 -4.87
CA ASP A 192 2.49 -12.78 -4.59
C ASP A 192 2.69 -12.88 -3.08
N GLU A 193 3.77 -13.56 -2.66
CA GLU A 193 4.29 -13.46 -1.30
C GLU A 193 4.32 -11.99 -0.89
N ARG A 194 4.04 -11.68 0.38
CA ARG A 194 4.02 -10.31 0.91
C ARG A 194 5.42 -9.70 0.71
N LYS A 195 5.65 -9.09 -0.46
CA LYS A 195 6.87 -8.34 -0.74
C LYS A 195 6.79 -7.05 0.02
N GLU A 196 7.80 -6.81 0.85
CA GLU A 196 8.02 -5.51 1.47
C GLU A 196 7.98 -4.44 0.37
N VAL A 197 7.10 -3.45 0.51
CA VAL A 197 6.98 -2.35 -0.43
C VAL A 197 7.60 -1.13 0.21
N THR A 198 8.77 -0.74 -0.28
CA THR A 198 9.44 0.48 0.17
C THR A 198 8.80 1.71 -0.47
N VAL A 199 9.13 2.89 0.06
CA VAL A 199 8.73 4.16 -0.55
C VAL A 199 9.32 4.31 -1.97
N PHE A 200 10.49 3.72 -2.24
CA PHE A 200 11.09 3.71 -3.58
C PHE A 200 10.24 2.91 -4.56
N ASP A 201 9.88 1.66 -4.22
CA ASP A 201 9.07 0.79 -5.07
C ASP A 201 7.73 1.43 -5.44
N ALA A 202 7.07 2.02 -4.44
CA ALA A 202 5.78 2.67 -4.63
C ALA A 202 5.92 3.94 -5.49
N THR A 203 6.98 4.72 -5.30
CA THR A 203 7.25 5.92 -6.10
C THR A 203 7.56 5.58 -7.55
N ASP A 204 8.37 4.56 -7.80
CA ASP A 204 8.71 4.11 -9.16
C ASP A 204 7.47 3.62 -9.92
N LYS A 205 6.56 2.91 -9.23
CA LYS A 205 5.26 2.51 -9.80
C LYS A 205 4.41 3.72 -10.20
N VAL A 206 4.34 4.75 -9.34
CA VAL A 206 3.60 5.99 -9.63
C VAL A 206 4.23 6.75 -10.81
N GLU A 207 5.55 6.86 -10.86
CA GLU A 207 6.24 7.55 -11.96
C GLU A 207 6.16 6.78 -13.27
N GLY A 208 6.24 5.45 -13.22
CA GLY A 208 5.95 4.58 -14.36
C GLY A 208 4.54 4.80 -14.91
N PHE A 209 3.55 4.98 -14.03
CA PHE A 209 2.17 5.29 -14.44
C PHE A 209 2.07 6.70 -15.05
N LYS A 210 2.69 7.73 -14.46
CA LYS A 210 2.73 9.09 -15.02
C LYS A 210 3.38 9.14 -16.41
N LYS A 211 4.45 8.36 -16.63
CA LYS A 211 5.07 8.21 -17.96
C LYS A 211 4.10 7.58 -18.97
N LYS A 212 3.35 6.54 -18.57
CA LYS A 212 2.30 5.93 -19.42
C LYS A 212 1.19 6.92 -19.78
N LEU A 213 0.73 7.72 -18.81
CA LEU A 213 -0.30 8.74 -19.08
C LEU A 213 0.16 9.75 -20.14
N LYS A 214 1.40 10.24 -20.03
CA LYS A 214 1.97 11.16 -21.02
C LYS A 214 2.08 10.50 -22.39
N TYR A 215 2.60 9.28 -22.43
CA TYR A 215 2.66 8.50 -23.66
C TYR A 215 1.27 8.34 -24.30
N TRP A 216 0.22 8.05 -23.52
CA TRP A 216 -1.14 7.91 -24.05
C TRP A 216 -1.69 9.23 -24.62
N VAL A 217 -1.39 10.38 -23.99
CA VAL A 217 -1.73 11.71 -24.54
C VAL A 217 -1.07 11.91 -25.90
N ASP A 218 0.25 11.69 -25.98
CA ASP A 218 0.99 11.85 -27.24
C ASP A 218 0.51 10.88 -28.33
N TYR A 219 0.08 9.68 -27.92
CA TYR A 219 -0.41 8.65 -28.83
C TYR A 219 -1.83 8.93 -29.36
N ILE A 220 -2.71 9.53 -28.53
CA ILE A 220 -4.05 9.97 -28.95
C ILE A 220 -3.97 11.11 -29.98
N LYS A 221 -3.00 12.03 -29.81
CA LYS A 221 -2.74 13.10 -30.78
C LYS A 221 -2.41 12.59 -32.18
N ASN A 222 -1.88 11.36 -32.27
CA ASN A 222 -1.60 10.67 -33.54
C ASN A 222 -2.83 9.92 -34.09
N GLY A 223 -4.04 10.15 -33.57
CA GLY A 223 -5.28 9.59 -34.10
C GLY A 223 -5.66 8.19 -33.59
N SER A 224 -4.90 7.61 -32.67
CA SER A 224 -5.04 6.20 -32.28
C SER A 224 -5.46 5.99 -30.81
N LEU A 225 -6.46 5.13 -30.61
CA LEU A 225 -6.91 4.68 -29.28
C LEU A 225 -6.37 3.29 -28.89
N ASN A 226 -5.34 2.76 -29.56
CA ASN A 226 -4.82 1.41 -29.32
C ASN A 226 -4.27 1.19 -27.90
N CYS A 227 -3.91 2.26 -27.19
CA CYS A 227 -3.54 2.21 -25.77
C CYS A 227 -4.69 1.77 -24.85
N PHE A 228 -5.93 1.73 -25.36
CA PHE A 228 -7.12 1.32 -24.65
C PHE A 228 -7.67 0.04 -25.29
N PRO A 229 -7.26 -1.16 -24.86
CA PRO A 229 -7.69 -2.42 -25.50
C PRO A 229 -9.22 -2.60 -25.59
N LEU A 230 -9.98 -1.88 -24.77
CA LEU A 230 -11.43 -1.89 -24.75
C LEU A 230 -12.08 -1.09 -25.88
N THR A 231 -11.39 -0.11 -26.48
CA THR A 231 -11.93 0.65 -27.63
C THR A 231 -11.99 -0.23 -28.87
N LYS A 232 -11.09 -1.22 -28.99
CA LYS A 232 -11.14 -2.26 -30.04
C LYS A 232 -12.41 -3.12 -30.02
N ARG A 233 -13.10 -3.22 -28.87
CA ARG A 233 -14.35 -3.99 -28.74
C ARG A 233 -15.59 -3.22 -29.21
N PHE A 234 -15.48 -1.91 -29.42
CA PHE A 234 -16.60 -1.05 -29.81
C PHE A 234 -16.70 -0.81 -31.31
N GLY A 235 -15.80 -1.40 -32.11
CA GLY A 235 -15.93 -1.42 -33.55
C GLY A 235 -14.62 -1.81 -34.21
N GLU A 236 -14.66 -2.89 -34.97
CA GLU A 236 -14.05 -2.92 -36.30
C GLU A 236 -14.71 -1.79 -37.11
N LEU A 237 -14.32 -0.54 -36.84
CA LEU A 237 -14.64 0.59 -37.69
C LEU A 237 -13.37 0.83 -38.50
N GLU A 238 -13.40 0.43 -39.76
CA GLU A 238 -12.44 0.78 -40.80
C GLU A 238 -12.45 2.30 -41.13
N SER A 239 -12.68 3.17 -40.13
CA SER A 239 -12.71 4.62 -40.27
C SER A 239 -11.98 5.28 -39.11
N ASP A 240 -11.23 6.33 -39.40
CA ASP A 240 -10.54 7.17 -38.41
C ASP A 240 -11.41 7.46 -37.17
N ASN A 241 -10.81 7.40 -35.98
CA ASN A 241 -11.50 7.74 -34.74
C ASN A 241 -12.02 9.19 -34.81
N PRO A 242 -13.30 9.46 -34.50
CA PRO A 242 -13.84 10.82 -34.53
C PRO A 242 -13.00 11.79 -33.70
N ALA A 243 -12.67 12.95 -34.27
CA ALA A 243 -11.80 13.95 -33.63
C ALA A 243 -12.31 14.39 -32.24
N ASP A 244 -13.63 14.48 -32.07
CA ASP A 244 -14.27 14.86 -30.81
C ASP A 244 -14.00 13.83 -29.69
N ILE A 245 -13.99 12.53 -30.03
CA ILE A 245 -13.70 11.45 -29.09
C ILE A 245 -12.22 11.49 -28.69
N LEU A 246 -11.32 11.67 -29.66
CA LEU A 246 -9.88 11.80 -29.37
C LEU A 246 -9.60 13.01 -28.47
N SER A 247 -10.22 14.15 -28.75
CA SER A 247 -10.14 15.37 -27.93
C SER A 247 -10.65 15.13 -26.51
N GLU A 248 -11.77 14.42 -26.36
CA GLU A 248 -12.29 14.06 -25.04
C GLU A 248 -11.29 13.19 -24.25
N PHE A 249 -10.74 12.14 -24.87
CA PHE A 249 -9.72 11.29 -24.22
C PHE A 249 -8.47 12.08 -23.82
N GLU A 250 -7.99 12.97 -24.68
CA GLU A 250 -6.84 13.84 -24.39
C GLU A 250 -7.10 14.72 -23.15
N VAL A 251 -8.22 15.46 -23.14
CA VAL A 251 -8.59 16.34 -22.02
C VAL A 251 -8.68 15.55 -20.71
N HIS A 252 -9.22 14.33 -20.75
CA HIS A 252 -9.35 13.47 -19.58
C HIS A 252 -8.00 12.98 -19.04
N LEU A 253 -7.09 12.58 -19.92
CA LEU A 253 -5.75 12.15 -19.52
C LEU A 253 -4.93 13.31 -18.97
N LEU A 254 -5.02 14.51 -19.57
CA LEU A 254 -4.34 15.70 -19.06
C LEU A 254 -4.82 16.05 -17.65
N ARG A 255 -6.13 16.05 -17.40
CA ARG A 255 -6.69 16.22 -16.05
C ARG A 255 -6.19 15.17 -15.07
N LEU A 256 -6.11 13.91 -15.50
CA LEU A 256 -5.56 12.84 -14.65
C LEU A 256 -4.08 13.07 -14.33
N ILE A 257 -3.29 13.51 -15.30
CA ILE A 257 -1.88 13.88 -15.07
C ILE A 257 -1.78 15.00 -14.03
N ASP A 258 -2.62 16.03 -14.12
CA ASP A 258 -2.65 17.13 -13.15
C ASP A 258 -3.05 16.65 -11.76
N ASP A 259 -4.06 15.79 -11.66
CA ASP A 259 -4.45 15.18 -10.39
C ASP A 259 -3.30 14.36 -9.79
N PHE A 260 -2.63 13.50 -10.57
CA PHE A 260 -1.47 12.76 -10.11
C PHE A 260 -0.31 13.67 -9.69
N ASN A 261 -0.05 14.77 -10.41
CA ASN A 261 0.98 15.73 -10.03
C ASN A 261 0.64 16.47 -8.72
N SER A 262 -0.65 16.68 -8.44
CA SER A 262 -1.11 17.31 -7.20
C SER A 262 -0.91 16.42 -5.98
N TYR A 263 -1.16 15.11 -6.10
CA TYR A 263 -0.98 14.13 -5.03
C TYR A 263 0.48 13.65 -4.90
N PHE A 264 1.21 13.59 -6.01
CA PHE A 264 2.60 13.13 -6.12
C PHE A 264 3.50 14.21 -6.75
N PRO A 265 3.77 15.31 -6.01
CA PRO A 265 4.62 16.40 -6.49
C PRO A 265 6.05 15.93 -6.75
N LYS A 266 6.70 16.54 -7.75
CA LYS A 266 8.08 16.22 -8.17
C LYS A 266 9.09 16.26 -7.02
N ARG A 267 8.91 17.17 -6.06
CA ARG A 267 9.80 17.30 -4.90
C ARG A 267 9.92 16.02 -4.07
N LEU A 268 8.83 15.25 -3.92
CA LEU A 268 8.88 13.96 -3.22
C LEU A 268 9.82 12.99 -3.96
N HIS A 269 9.73 12.97 -5.29
CA HIS A 269 10.60 12.14 -6.13
C HIS A 269 12.05 12.63 -6.11
N GLU A 270 12.28 13.94 -6.15
CA GLU A 270 13.64 14.53 -6.09
C GLU A 270 14.34 14.15 -4.77
N ASN A 271 13.66 14.28 -3.64
CA ASN A 271 14.21 13.85 -2.35
C ASN A 271 14.59 12.36 -2.33
N LEU A 272 13.78 11.50 -2.98
CA LEU A 272 14.09 10.07 -3.09
C LEU A 272 15.26 9.81 -4.03
N LYS A 273 15.37 10.58 -5.13
CA LYS A 273 16.52 10.50 -6.06
C LYS A 273 17.85 10.80 -5.37
N GLU A 274 17.86 11.74 -4.43
CA GLU A 274 19.06 12.04 -3.63
C GLU A 274 19.47 10.89 -2.71
N ASN A 275 18.57 9.93 -2.46
CA ASN A 275 18.79 8.77 -1.61
C ASN A 275 18.85 7.45 -2.40
N VAL A 276 19.06 7.51 -3.72
CA VAL A 276 19.18 6.32 -4.59
C VAL A 276 20.33 5.41 -4.16
N TRP A 277 21.35 5.92 -3.48
CA TRP A 277 22.43 5.12 -2.90
C TRP A 277 21.94 4.05 -1.91
N VAL A 278 20.74 4.21 -1.33
CA VAL A 278 20.11 3.20 -0.47
C VAL A 278 19.67 1.99 -1.30
N VAL A 279 19.15 2.20 -2.51
CA VAL A 279 18.63 1.16 -3.42
C VAL A 279 19.64 0.63 -4.42
N GLU A 280 20.60 1.46 -4.79
CA GLU A 280 21.64 1.13 -5.76
C GLU A 280 22.97 1.76 -5.31
N PRO A 281 23.59 1.26 -4.23
CA PRO A 281 24.82 1.85 -3.68
C PRO A 281 25.95 1.90 -4.72
N ASN A 282 26.02 0.89 -5.60
CA ASN A 282 27.07 0.74 -6.61
C ASN A 282 26.88 1.64 -7.86
N SER A 283 25.70 2.25 -8.03
CA SER A 283 25.40 3.11 -9.19
C SER A 283 25.90 4.56 -9.02
N ILE A 284 26.45 4.90 -7.85
CA ILE A 284 26.75 6.28 -7.45
C ILE A 284 28.16 6.70 -7.87
N SER A 285 28.25 7.64 -8.82
CA SER A 285 29.53 8.17 -9.32
C SER A 285 29.95 9.51 -8.72
N LYS A 286 29.04 10.20 -8.01
CA LYS A 286 29.27 11.50 -7.37
C LYS A 286 28.61 11.54 -6.01
N ASN A 287 29.13 12.35 -5.10
CA ASN A 287 28.56 12.53 -3.77
C ASN A 287 27.09 13.00 -3.85
N PRO A 288 26.12 12.21 -3.38
CA PRO A 288 24.73 12.64 -3.29
C PRO A 288 24.58 13.82 -2.32
N SER A 289 23.74 14.79 -2.65
CA SER A 289 23.41 15.93 -1.76
C SER A 289 22.86 15.49 -0.40
N SER A 290 22.29 14.28 -0.32
CA SER A 290 21.81 13.70 0.92
C SER A 290 22.94 13.30 1.89
N LEU A 291 24.18 13.11 1.43
CA LEU A 291 25.30 12.63 2.25
C LEU A 291 26.28 13.75 2.63
N THR A 292 26.76 13.70 3.87
CA THR A 292 27.94 14.47 4.29
C THR A 292 29.21 13.80 3.73
N SER A 293 30.32 14.54 3.64
CA SER A 293 31.59 13.99 3.15
C SER A 293 31.99 12.70 3.87
N GLN A 294 31.88 12.67 5.19
CA GLN A 294 32.15 11.48 6.00
C GLN A 294 31.26 10.28 5.63
N LYS A 295 29.95 10.51 5.40
CA LYS A 295 29.03 9.43 5.02
C LYS A 295 29.30 8.94 3.59
N TYR A 296 29.75 9.83 2.72
CA TYR A 296 30.11 9.48 1.36
C TYR A 296 31.40 8.67 1.30
N GLU A 297 32.43 8.99 2.09
CA GLU A 297 33.62 8.16 2.25
C GLU A 297 33.25 6.75 2.72
N CYS A 298 32.39 6.61 3.73
CA CYS A 298 31.88 5.30 4.15
C CYS A 298 31.13 4.56 3.03
N LEU A 299 30.42 5.27 2.16
CA LEU A 299 29.75 4.65 1.00
C LEU A 299 30.77 4.15 -0.03
N LEU A 300 31.86 4.88 -0.26
CA LEU A 300 32.94 4.44 -1.16
C LEU A 300 33.67 3.21 -0.63
N ASP A 301 33.92 3.15 0.68
CA ASP A 301 34.49 1.97 1.32
C ASP A 301 33.56 0.76 1.17
N LEU A 302 32.25 0.95 1.40
CA LEU A 302 31.23 -0.08 1.26
C LEU A 302 31.16 -0.64 -0.17
N THR A 303 31.15 0.23 -1.18
CA THR A 303 31.03 -0.18 -2.60
C THR A 303 32.33 -0.76 -3.16
N SER A 304 33.47 -0.49 -2.52
CA SER A 304 34.76 -1.09 -2.86
C SER A 304 34.92 -2.50 -2.27
N ASP A 305 34.14 -2.85 -1.25
CA ASP A 305 34.15 -4.20 -0.66
C ASP A 305 33.37 -5.19 -1.54
N THR A 306 34.12 -6.09 -2.17
CA THR A 306 33.57 -7.13 -3.05
C THR A 306 32.68 -8.16 -2.33
N ALA A 307 32.94 -8.43 -1.05
CA ALA A 307 32.13 -9.35 -0.26
C ALA A 307 30.77 -8.72 0.07
N ILE A 308 30.76 -7.43 0.45
CA ILE A 308 29.51 -6.68 0.71
C ILE A 308 28.71 -6.50 -0.58
N THR A 309 29.39 -6.18 -1.69
CA THR A 309 28.75 -6.08 -3.01
C THR A 309 28.10 -7.40 -3.45
N SER A 310 28.75 -8.52 -3.15
CA SER A 310 28.18 -9.84 -3.40
C SER A 310 26.99 -10.11 -2.48
N LYS A 311 27.11 -9.77 -1.20
CA LYS A 311 26.03 -9.90 -0.21
C LYS A 311 24.78 -9.12 -0.62
N PHE A 312 24.95 -7.88 -1.10
CA PHE A 312 23.85 -7.05 -1.61
C PHE A 312 23.03 -7.75 -2.69
N LYS A 313 23.67 -8.54 -3.57
CA LYS A 313 22.98 -9.27 -4.65
C LYS A 313 22.26 -10.52 -4.16
N THR A 314 22.66 -11.08 -3.03
CA THR A 314 22.13 -12.34 -2.49
C THR A 314 21.11 -12.13 -1.38
N GLU A 315 21.06 -10.94 -0.78
CA GLU A 315 20.15 -10.63 0.32
C GLU A 315 18.69 -10.62 -0.13
N LYS A 316 17.77 -11.01 0.77
CA LYS A 316 16.35 -11.16 0.45
C LYS A 316 15.66 -9.81 0.21
N THR A 317 15.94 -8.85 1.07
CA THR A 317 15.39 -7.50 0.97
C THR A 317 16.49 -6.47 1.19
N ILE A 318 16.21 -5.25 0.77
CA ILE A 318 17.15 -4.16 0.96
C ILE A 318 17.24 -3.71 2.41
N SER A 319 16.14 -3.80 3.14
CA SER A 319 16.07 -3.52 4.57
C SER A 319 16.95 -4.49 5.34
N ASP A 320 16.91 -5.78 5.00
CA ASP A 320 17.77 -6.81 5.60
C ASP A 320 19.26 -6.52 5.34
N PHE A 321 19.59 -6.13 4.10
CA PHE A 321 20.97 -5.77 3.73
C PHE A 321 21.51 -4.68 4.66
N TRP A 322 20.80 -3.56 4.80
CA TRP A 322 21.23 -2.46 5.65
C TRP A 322 21.21 -2.79 7.15
N CYS A 323 20.29 -3.65 7.61
CA CYS A 323 20.27 -4.13 8.99
C CYS A 323 21.51 -4.95 9.33
N THR A 324 21.96 -5.83 8.42
CA THR A 324 23.15 -6.64 8.66
C THR A 324 24.45 -5.83 8.71
N LEU A 325 24.46 -4.62 8.15
CA LEU A 325 25.61 -3.72 8.13
C LEU A 325 25.62 -2.71 9.30
N LYS A 326 24.69 -2.82 10.26
CA LYS A 326 24.54 -1.86 11.37
C LYS A 326 25.78 -1.73 12.27
N ASP A 327 26.59 -2.79 12.38
CA ASP A 327 27.76 -2.80 13.25
C ASP A 327 29.03 -2.34 12.52
N VAL A 328 29.18 -2.71 11.24
CA VAL A 328 30.35 -2.36 10.42
C VAL A 328 30.24 -0.95 9.83
N PHE A 329 29.09 -0.62 9.22
CA PHE A 329 28.83 0.68 8.56
C PHE A 329 27.79 1.50 9.32
N LYS A 330 27.89 1.54 10.66
CA LYS A 330 26.87 2.06 11.58
C LYS A 330 26.21 3.37 11.16
N VAL A 331 26.99 4.37 10.81
CA VAL A 331 26.47 5.71 10.48
C VAL A 331 25.68 5.70 9.16
N LEU A 332 26.15 4.92 8.18
CA LEU A 332 25.54 4.82 6.86
C LEU A 332 24.29 3.93 6.92
N SER A 333 24.39 2.75 7.54
CA SER A 333 23.30 1.81 7.77
C SER A 333 22.17 2.42 8.58
N HIS A 334 22.48 3.18 9.64
CA HIS A 334 21.46 3.92 10.39
C HIS A 334 20.70 4.90 9.51
N LYS A 335 21.40 5.66 8.65
CA LYS A 335 20.74 6.59 7.72
C LYS A 335 19.89 5.85 6.69
N ALA A 336 20.38 4.77 6.12
CA ALA A 336 19.63 3.95 5.16
C ALA A 336 18.36 3.39 5.79
N ASN A 337 18.45 2.84 7.00
CA ASN A 337 17.31 2.32 7.74
C ASN A 337 16.26 3.42 8.00
N LEU A 338 16.66 4.63 8.41
CA LEU A 338 15.71 5.75 8.57
C LEU A 338 14.98 6.13 7.27
N ILE A 339 15.59 5.91 6.11
CA ILE A 339 14.99 6.17 4.79
C ILE A 339 14.01 5.04 4.40
N LEU A 340 14.27 3.80 4.82
CA LEU A 340 13.47 2.61 4.49
C LEU A 340 12.32 2.35 5.48
N LEU A 341 12.44 2.81 6.73
CA LEU A 341 11.44 2.63 7.79
C LEU A 341 10.03 3.19 7.50
N PRO A 342 9.85 4.28 6.73
CA PRO A 342 8.51 4.77 6.45
C PRO A 342 7.66 3.77 5.67
N PHE A 343 6.46 3.46 6.17
CA PHE A 343 5.47 2.68 5.42
C PHE A 343 5.03 3.43 4.17
N ALA A 344 5.17 2.80 3.00
CA ALA A 344 4.65 3.34 1.75
C ALA A 344 3.11 3.28 1.66
N THR A 345 2.49 2.34 2.39
CA THR A 345 1.05 2.04 2.31
C THR A 345 0.46 1.72 3.69
N THR A 346 -0.84 1.90 3.86
CA THR A 346 -1.63 1.46 5.02
C THR A 346 -2.09 0.00 4.90
N TYR A 347 -1.52 -0.75 3.96
CA TYR A 347 -1.95 -2.10 3.58
C TYR A 347 -2.08 -3.08 4.75
N SER A 348 -1.06 -3.11 5.62
CA SER A 348 -1.05 -4.01 6.78
C SER A 348 -2.22 -3.69 7.72
N VAL A 349 -2.52 -2.41 7.91
CA VAL A 349 -3.63 -1.96 8.76
C VAL A 349 -4.98 -2.27 8.10
N GLU A 350 -5.11 -2.07 6.80
CA GLU A 350 -6.32 -2.44 6.04
C GLU A 350 -6.60 -3.95 6.14
N THR A 351 -5.55 -4.77 6.01
CA THR A 351 -5.63 -6.23 6.18
C THR A 351 -6.01 -6.60 7.62
N GLY A 352 -5.45 -5.89 8.61
CA GLY A 352 -5.81 -6.06 10.01
C GLY A 352 -7.28 -5.69 10.30
N PHE A 353 -7.83 -4.64 9.69
CA PHE A 353 -9.24 -4.31 9.83
C PHE A 353 -10.17 -5.32 9.18
N SER A 354 -9.75 -5.87 8.03
CA SER A 354 -10.42 -7.02 7.45
C SER A 354 -10.46 -8.16 8.46
N ALA A 355 -9.31 -8.60 8.99
CA ALA A 355 -9.17 -9.61 10.06
C ALA A 355 -10.10 -9.34 11.26
N TYR A 356 -10.04 -8.13 11.82
CA TYR A 356 -10.91 -7.66 12.89
C TYR A 356 -12.39 -7.88 12.58
N THR A 357 -12.81 -7.58 11.34
CA THR A 357 -14.21 -7.67 10.91
C THR A 357 -14.73 -9.12 10.81
N ALA A 358 -13.89 -10.12 10.51
CA ALA A 358 -14.34 -11.52 10.63
C ALA A 358 -14.47 -11.96 12.06
N THR A 359 -13.50 -11.60 12.90
CA THR A 359 -13.49 -12.03 14.29
C THR A 359 -14.69 -11.44 15.02
N LYS A 360 -14.97 -10.14 14.78
CA LYS A 360 -16.06 -9.39 15.39
C LYS A 360 -17.29 -9.37 14.48
N THR A 361 -17.97 -10.51 14.34
CA THR A 361 -19.24 -10.60 13.61
C THR A 361 -20.41 -9.94 14.36
N LYS A 362 -21.56 -9.78 13.70
CA LYS A 362 -22.80 -9.31 14.34
C LYS A 362 -23.20 -10.10 15.60
N TYR A 363 -22.83 -11.37 15.68
CA TYR A 363 -23.12 -12.25 16.83
C TYR A 363 -22.01 -12.26 17.89
N ARG A 364 -20.86 -11.63 17.62
CA ARG A 364 -19.70 -11.50 18.51
C ARG A 364 -19.27 -10.04 18.67
N SER A 365 -20.22 -9.12 18.60
CA SER A 365 -19.97 -7.68 18.61
C SER A 365 -19.39 -7.13 19.93
N LEU A 366 -19.35 -7.94 20.99
CA LEU A 366 -18.77 -7.57 22.29
C LEU A 366 -17.39 -8.21 22.53
N LEU A 367 -16.87 -9.00 21.58
CA LEU A 367 -15.57 -9.65 21.72
C LEU A 367 -14.44 -8.61 21.67
N ASN A 368 -13.48 -8.72 22.60
CA ASN A 368 -12.20 -8.02 22.48
C ASN A 368 -11.29 -8.81 21.54
N ALA A 369 -11.22 -8.37 20.28
CA ALA A 369 -10.49 -9.07 19.22
C ALA A 369 -8.98 -8.76 19.17
N GLU A 370 -8.45 -7.94 20.08
CA GLU A 370 -7.04 -7.50 20.03
C GLU A 370 -6.06 -8.68 20.06
N GLN A 371 -6.27 -9.65 20.96
CA GLN A 371 -5.41 -10.85 21.06
C GLN A 371 -5.54 -11.76 19.83
N ASP A 372 -6.75 -11.94 19.31
CA ASP A 372 -6.99 -12.74 18.11
C ASP A 372 -6.28 -12.14 16.89
N ILE A 373 -6.26 -10.80 16.79
CA ILE A 373 -5.61 -10.09 15.68
C ILE A 373 -4.09 -10.14 15.80
N GLN A 374 -3.53 -10.06 17.02
CA GLN A 374 -2.10 -10.27 17.21
C GLN A 374 -1.66 -11.63 16.67
N LEU A 375 -2.42 -12.70 16.93
CA LEU A 375 -2.13 -14.05 16.42
C LEU A 375 -2.33 -14.18 14.90
N GLN A 376 -3.24 -13.43 14.30
CA GLN A 376 -3.51 -13.49 12.86
C GLN A 376 -2.52 -12.66 12.03
N LEU A 377 -1.91 -11.65 12.64
CA LEU A 377 -0.94 -10.76 12.00
C LEU A 377 0.52 -11.17 12.22
N SER A 378 0.79 -12.03 13.23
CA SER A 378 2.09 -12.67 13.47
C SER A 378 2.39 -13.77 12.44
#